data_AF-A0A7C5HXQ0-F1
#
_entry.id   AF-A0A7C5HXQ0-F1
#
_cell.length_a   1.000
_cell.length_b   1.000
_cell.length_c   1.000
_cell.angle_alpha   90.00
_cell.angle_beta   90.00
_cell.angle_gamma   90.00
#
_symmetry.space_group_name_H-M   'P 1'
#
loop_
_entity.id
_entity.type
_entity.pdbx_description
1 polymer ?
#
loop_
_entity_poly.entity_id
_entity_poly.type
_entity_poly.pdbx_seq_one_letter_code
_entity_poly.pdbx_strand_id
1 'polypeptide(L)'
;MADWSDLLANEGIRVRVAQNQALAQVLEEALEGIDRLLAGTGLPYRLDARLTRSGEYLIRMQIAYRSRDERDRIWDQAAQILEQARRGQDVHILCGISSFLPLN
;
A
#
# COMPACT_ATOMS: atom_id res chain seq x y z
N MET A 1 3.87 16.90 -0.11
CA MET A 1 3.29 15.55 0.06
C MET A 1 2.62 15.22 -1.26
N ALA A 2 2.96 14.09 -1.87
CA ALA A 2 2.18 13.60 -3.02
C ALA A 2 0.75 13.33 -2.54
N ASP A 3 -0.24 13.60 -3.38
CA ASP A 3 -1.62 13.24 -3.06
C ASP A 3 -1.69 11.70 -3.02
N TRP A 4 -2.36 11.10 -2.04
CA TRP A 4 -2.49 9.63 -1.96
C TRP A 4 -3.15 9.08 -3.23
N SER A 5 -3.95 9.90 -3.92
CA SER A 5 -4.56 9.57 -5.19
C SER A 5 -3.53 9.33 -6.31
N ASP A 6 -2.33 9.91 -6.22
CA ASP A 6 -1.22 9.68 -7.16
C ASP A 6 -0.65 8.27 -7.04
N LEU A 7 -0.83 7.61 -5.89
CA LEU A 7 -0.38 6.24 -5.64
C LEU A 7 -1.31 5.20 -6.31
N LEU A 8 -2.45 5.63 -6.87
CA LEU A 8 -3.39 4.77 -7.58
C LEU A 8 -2.86 4.45 -8.99
N ALA A 9 -2.36 3.23 -9.15
CA ALA A 9 -1.59 2.80 -10.32
C ALA A 9 -2.39 2.61 -11.62
N ASN A 10 -3.70 2.34 -11.53
CA ASN A 10 -4.53 2.07 -12.69
C ASN A 10 -5.90 2.75 -12.63
N GLU A 11 -6.53 2.92 -13.78
CA GLU A 11 -7.84 3.59 -13.89
C GLU A 11 -8.94 2.83 -13.14
N GLY A 12 -8.86 1.49 -13.10
CA GLY A 12 -9.84 0.64 -12.42
C GLY A 12 -9.96 0.93 -10.92
N ILE A 13 -8.83 1.08 -10.21
CA ILE A 13 -8.88 1.43 -8.77
C ILE A 13 -9.37 2.87 -8.57
N ARG A 14 -9.01 3.81 -9.46
CA ARG A 14 -9.47 5.21 -9.37
C ARG A 14 -10.99 5.31 -9.48
N VAL A 15 -11.59 4.59 -10.43
CA VAL A 15 -13.05 4.53 -10.59
C VAL A 15 -13.70 3.91 -9.34
N ARG A 16 -13.13 2.84 -8.77
CA ARG A 16 -13.70 2.21 -7.57
C ARG A 16 -13.59 3.06 -6.32
N VAL A 17 -12.48 3.75 -6.13
CA VAL A 17 -12.30 4.74 -5.07
C VAL A 17 -13.34 5.85 -5.17
N ALA A 18 -13.57 6.39 -6.37
CA ALA A 18 -14.56 7.44 -6.58
C ALA A 18 -16.01 6.99 -6.30
N GLN A 19 -16.31 5.70 -6.45
CA GLN A 19 -17.64 5.13 -6.24
C GLN A 19 -17.85 4.57 -4.82
N ASN A 20 -16.78 4.30 -4.07
CA ASN A 20 -16.84 3.66 -2.77
C ASN A 20 -16.06 4.48 -1.74
N GLN A 21 -16.80 5.30 -0.98
CA GLN A 21 -16.24 6.18 0.03
C GLN A 21 -15.50 5.41 1.14
N ALA A 22 -15.98 4.24 1.54
CA ALA A 22 -15.30 3.43 2.55
C ALA A 22 -13.94 2.94 2.04
N LEU A 23 -13.88 2.45 0.79
CA LEU A 23 -12.62 2.08 0.15
C LEU A 23 -11.66 3.28 0.04
N ALA A 24 -12.17 4.45 -0.35
CA ALA A 24 -11.37 5.67 -0.44
C ALA A 24 -10.74 6.03 0.91
N GLN A 25 -11.53 6.04 1.98
CA GLN A 25 -11.06 6.36 3.31
C GLN A 25 -10.03 5.35 3.83
N VAL A 26 -10.28 4.04 3.66
CA VAL A 26 -9.32 3.01 4.06
C VAL A 26 -8.01 3.15 3.28
N LEU A 27 -8.08 3.39 1.97
CA LEU A 27 -6.88 3.56 1.15
C LEU A 27 -6.12 4.83 1.49
N GLU A 28 -6.79 5.95 1.72
CA GLU A 28 -6.17 7.20 2.17
C GLU A 28 -5.41 6.97 3.49
N GLU A 29 -6.08 6.48 4.53
CA GLU A 29 -5.47 6.25 5.84
C GLU A 29 -4.32 5.21 5.77
N ALA A 30 -4.53 4.12 5.03
CA ALA A 30 -3.52 3.06 4.90
C ALA A 30 -2.31 3.50 4.08
N LEU A 31 -2.52 4.16 2.93
CA LEU A 31 -1.43 4.60 2.07
C LEU A 31 -0.61 5.69 2.74
N GLU A 32 -1.23 6.65 3.43
CA GLU A 32 -0.49 7.65 4.19
C GLU A 32 0.32 7.02 5.33
N GLY A 33 -0.27 6.10 6.09
CA GLY A 33 0.42 5.43 7.19
C GLY A 33 1.60 4.60 6.68
N ILE A 34 1.41 3.83 5.61
CA ILE A 34 2.45 3.01 5.01
C ILE A 34 3.53 3.90 4.39
N ASP A 35 3.19 4.98 3.68
CA ASP A 35 4.18 5.90 3.12
C ASP A 35 5.08 6.51 4.22
N ARG A 36 4.51 6.93 5.35
CA ARG A 36 5.28 7.40 6.51
C ARG A 36 6.18 6.31 7.10
N LEU A 37 5.68 5.08 7.22
CA LEU A 37 6.46 3.92 7.67
C LEU A 37 7.67 3.71 6.74
N LEU A 38 7.45 3.68 5.43
CA LEU A 38 8.49 3.43 4.43
C LEU A 38 9.50 4.57 4.38
N ALA A 39 9.06 5.82 4.42
CA ALA A 39 9.94 6.98 4.52
C ALA A 39 10.83 6.92 5.77
N GLY A 40 10.29 6.44 6.90
CA GLY A 40 11.03 6.24 8.15
C GLY A 40 12.14 5.18 8.08
N THR A 41 12.10 4.27 7.12
CA THR A 41 13.17 3.27 6.92
C THR A 41 14.46 3.88 6.34
N GLY A 42 14.36 5.03 5.66
CA GLY A 42 15.47 5.63 4.90
C GLY A 42 15.92 4.82 3.68
N LEU A 43 15.19 3.77 3.30
CA LEU A 43 15.48 2.93 2.15
C LEU A 43 14.76 3.47 0.90
N PRO A 44 15.34 3.32 -0.31
CA PRO A 44 14.60 3.51 -1.54
C PRO A 44 13.37 2.61 -1.59
N TYR A 45 12.21 3.20 -1.88
CA TYR A 45 10.95 2.47 -1.98
C TYR A 45 10.04 3.00 -3.09
N ARG A 46 9.08 2.17 -3.47
CA ARG A 46 7.91 2.52 -4.26
C ARG A 46 6.67 1.96 -3.58
N LEU A 47 5.63 2.78 -3.52
CA LEU A 47 4.31 2.42 -3.00
C LEU A 47 3.29 2.65 -4.11
N ASP A 48 2.41 1.68 -4.33
CA ASP A 48 1.27 1.83 -5.23
C ASP A 48 0.06 1.01 -4.77
N ALA A 49 -1.14 1.48 -5.05
CA ALA A 49 -2.36 0.70 -4.93
C ALA A 49 -2.95 0.42 -6.31
N ARG A 50 -3.43 -0.80 -6.51
CA ARG A 50 -3.98 -1.25 -7.79
C ARG A 50 -5.16 -2.19 -7.61
N LEU A 51 -6.04 -2.20 -8.60
CA LEU A 51 -7.02 -3.28 -8.78
C LEU A 51 -6.38 -4.39 -9.61
N THR A 52 -6.34 -5.62 -9.09
CA THR A 52 -5.82 -6.78 -9.82
C THR A 52 -6.81 -7.24 -10.90
N ARG A 53 -6.34 -8.06 -11.84
CA ARG A 53 -7.21 -8.67 -12.87
C ARG A 53 -8.30 -9.56 -12.27
N SER A 54 -8.07 -10.10 -11.08
CA SER A 54 -9.02 -10.92 -10.33
C SER A 54 -10.07 -10.08 -9.57
N GLY A 55 -9.96 -8.74 -9.60
CA GLY A 55 -10.85 -7.83 -8.89
C GLY A 55 -10.46 -7.55 -7.44
N GLU A 56 -9.27 -7.95 -7.01
CA GLU A 56 -8.78 -7.71 -5.65
C GLU A 56 -8.08 -6.35 -5.57
N TYR A 57 -8.25 -5.65 -4.46
CA TYR A 57 -7.48 -4.44 -4.17
C TYR A 57 -6.14 -4.84 -3.57
N LEU A 58 -5.04 -4.31 -4.11
CA LEU A 58 -3.68 -4.62 -3.66
C LEU A 58 -2.91 -3.33 -3.42
N ILE A 59 -2.37 -3.18 -2.22
CA ILE A 59 -1.28 -2.24 -1.91
C ILE A 59 0.03 -2.99 -2.13
N ARG A 60 0.88 -2.46 -3.01
CA ARG A 60 2.20 -3.00 -3.30
C ARG A 60 3.29 -2.08 -2.77
N MET A 61 4.17 -2.67 -1.98
CA MET A 61 5.38 -2.05 -1.47
C MET A 61 6.58 -2.70 -2.14
N GLN A 62 7.42 -1.89 -2.78
CA GLN A 62 8.72 -2.32 -3.30
C GLN A 62 9.80 -1.59 -2.52
N ILE A 63 10.64 -2.30 -1.78
CA ILE A 63 11.59 -1.68 -0.84
C ILE A 63 12.96 -2.34 -0.98
N ALA A 64 14.03 -1.55 -0.92
CA ALA A 64 15.41 -2.03 -0.96
C ALA A 64 15.89 -2.60 0.39
N TYR A 65 15.13 -3.55 0.96
CA TYR A 65 15.50 -4.22 2.21
C TYR A 65 16.73 -5.14 2.03
N ARG A 66 17.51 -5.31 3.09
CA ARG A 66 18.79 -6.02 3.12
C ARG A 66 18.68 -7.45 3.62
N SER A 67 17.63 -7.76 4.37
CA SER A 67 17.41 -9.09 4.96
C SER A 67 15.93 -9.48 4.94
N ARG A 68 15.67 -10.78 5.10
CA ARG A 68 14.30 -11.30 5.25
C ARG A 68 13.65 -10.78 6.54
N ASP A 69 14.41 -10.69 7.63
CA ASP A 69 13.91 -10.16 8.90
C ASP A 69 13.49 -8.70 8.79
N GLU A 70 14.23 -7.88 8.03
CA GLU A 70 13.86 -6.48 7.77
C GLU A 70 12.58 -6.39 6.93
N ARG A 71 12.48 -7.20 5.87
CA ARG A 71 11.26 -7.32 5.06
C ARG A 71 10.06 -7.68 5.93
N ASP A 72 10.19 -8.71 6.78
CA ASP A 72 9.08 -9.24 7.56
C ASP A 72 8.62 -8.22 8.61
N ARG A 73 9.55 -7.52 9.27
CA ARG A 73 9.20 -6.41 10.18
C ARG A 73 8.43 -5.29 9.48
N ILE A 74 8.89 -4.85 8.31
CA ILE A 74 8.21 -3.79 7.57
C ILE A 74 6.83 -4.26 7.13
N TRP A 75 6.72 -5.52 6.68
CA TRP A 75 5.44 -6.10 6.27
C TRP A 75 4.46 -6.22 7.44
N ASP A 76 4.90 -6.69 8.62
CA ASP A 76 4.07 -6.76 9.82
C ASP A 76 3.55 -5.39 10.23
N GLN A 77 4.41 -4.37 10.21
CA GLN A 77 4.02 -2.99 10.53
C GLN A 77 3.03 -2.43 9.50
N ALA A 78 3.24 -2.67 8.21
CA ALA A 78 2.32 -2.25 7.16
C ALA A 78 0.96 -2.95 7.27
N ALA A 79 0.95 -4.25 7.60
CA ALA A 79 -0.26 -5.01 7.83
C ALA A 79 -1.06 -4.47 9.03
N GLN A 80 -0.38 -4.08 10.12
CA GLN A 80 -1.02 -3.43 11.26
C GLN A 80 -1.64 -2.08 10.89
N ILE A 81 -0.93 -1.26 10.10
CA ILE A 81 -1.46 0.03 9.62
C ILE A 81 -2.71 -0.17 8.78
N LEU A 82 -2.69 -1.15 7.86
CA LEU A 82 -3.86 -1.46 7.03
C LEU A 82 -5.06 -1.93 7.88
N GLU A 83 -4.83 -2.80 8.86
CA GLU A 83 -5.88 -3.28 9.74
C GLU A 83 -6.47 -2.14 10.59
N GLN A 84 -5.62 -1.25 11.09
CA GLN A 84 -6.04 -0.04 11.81
C GLN A 84 -6.83 0.92 10.93
N ALA A 85 -6.46 1.08 9.65
CA ALA A 85 -7.20 1.90 8.69
C ALA A 85 -8.57 1.29 8.38
N ARG A 86 -8.66 -0.05 8.32
CA ARG A 86 -9.94 -0.73 8.09
C ARG A 86 -10.93 -0.51 9.22
N ARG A 87 -10.51 -0.47 10.50
CA ARG A 87 -11.40 -0.34 11.68
C ARG A 87 -12.65 -1.24 11.63
N GLY A 88 -12.53 -2.46 11.07
CA GLY A 88 -13.66 -3.39 10.88
C GLY A 88 -14.56 -3.13 9.66
N GLN A 89 -14.18 -2.22 8.75
CA GLN A 89 -14.86 -2.02 7.47
C GLN A 89 -14.67 -3.23 6.55
N ASP A 90 -15.75 -3.59 5.85
CA ASP A 90 -15.81 -4.72 4.92
C ASP A 90 -15.16 -4.39 3.57
N VAL A 91 -13.86 -4.10 3.60
CA VAL A 91 -13.05 -3.77 2.42
C VAL A 91 -11.85 -4.71 2.34
N HIS A 92 -11.86 -5.63 1.39
CA HIS A 92 -10.77 -6.61 1.26
C HIS A 92 -9.59 -6.04 0.46
N ILE A 93 -8.53 -5.65 1.14
CA ILE A 93 -7.28 -5.13 0.54
C ILE A 93 -6.13 -6.05 0.93
N LEU A 94 -5.37 -6.49 -0.07
CA LEU A 94 -4.14 -7.25 0.10
C LEU A 94 -2.95 -6.31 0.26
N CYS A 95 -1.96 -6.70 1.07
CA CYS A 95 -0.70 -5.96 1.24
C CYS A 95 0.48 -6.85 0.81
N GLY A 96 1.15 -6.46 -0.27
CA GLY A 96 2.30 -7.20 -0.82
C GLY A 96 3.60 -6.43 -0.67
N ILE A 97 4.64 -7.11 -0.17
CA ILE A 97 6.01 -6.60 -0.12
C ILE A 97 6.90 -7.33 -1.13
N SER A 98 7.77 -6.61 -1.82
CA SER A 98 8.77 -7.18 -2.74
C SER A 98 10.06 -6.37 -2.72
N SER A 99 11.17 -6.99 -3.10
CA SER A 99 12.45 -6.29 -3.18
C SER A 99 12.44 -5.25 -4.30
N PHE A 100 12.89 -4.05 -3.99
CA PHE A 100 13.21 -3.05 -4.99
C PHE A 100 14.52 -3.43 -5.67
N LEU A 101 14.43 -4.12 -6.81
CA LEU A 101 15.54 -4.26 -7.73
C LEU A 101 15.49 -3.03 -8.65
N PRO A 102 16.46 -2.11 -8.59
CA PRO A 102 16.64 -1.19 -9.70
C PRO A 102 16.92 -2.08 -10.92
N LEU A 103 16.00 -2.05 -11.90
CA LEU A 103 16.28 -2.59 -13.22
C LEU A 103 17.46 -1.76 -13.74
N ASN A 104 18.65 -2.36 -13.73
CA ASN A 104 19.80 -1.88 -14.50
C ASN A 104 19.46 -1.86 -15.99
#